data_AF-A0A382V3J3-F1
#
_entry.id   AF-A0A382V3J3-F1
#
_cell.length_a   1.000
_cell.length_b   1.000
_cell.length_c   1.000
_cell.angle_alpha   90.00
_cell.angle_beta   90.00
_cell.angle_gamma   90.00
#
_symmetry.space_group_name_H-M   'P 1'
#
loop_
_entity.id
_entity.type
_entity.pdbx_description
1 polymer ?
#
loop_
_entity_poly.entity_id
_entity_poly.type
_entity_poly.pdbx_seq_one_letter_code
_entity_poly.pdbx_strand_id
1 'polypeptide(L)'
;FHSQILDYDDRIIFLPAETGELLFRRLDRWDGIDLRIYPETNLEDAETSIAAVLPKGVILQTWEDIHSILVKAMRLERLGAISVLSLIILVAAFNLTATLSLITVQKIKEIGILRAMGTPIHTLKNVLVIQGFWRGGWGAFSGLLSGCCLVFIQNITGFIPLPTDIYFMRTLPMQLLPADILLITIIASGFILISSWAASRKVAIIEPRDALQWTK
;
A
#
# COMPACT_ATOMS: atom_id res chain seq x y z
N PHE A 1 -22.35 -20.31 23.62
CA PHE A 1 -21.45 -19.71 22.62
C PHE A 1 -20.23 -19.24 23.40
N HIS A 2 -19.02 -19.69 23.08
CA HIS A 2 -17.80 -19.21 23.74
C HIS A 2 -17.02 -18.42 22.70
N SER A 3 -16.95 -17.11 22.89
CA SER A 3 -16.26 -16.20 21.96
C SER A 3 -14.75 -16.19 22.18
N GLN A 4 -14.26 -16.78 23.30
CA GLN A 4 -12.86 -16.73 23.74
C GLN A 4 -12.34 -15.32 24.07
N ILE A 5 -13.25 -14.35 24.19
CA ILE A 5 -12.98 -12.98 24.62
C ILE A 5 -13.51 -12.85 26.04
N LEU A 6 -12.64 -12.77 27.05
CA LEU A 6 -13.05 -12.73 28.47
C LEU A 6 -14.07 -11.60 28.72
N ASP A 7 -13.87 -10.43 28.11
CA ASP A 7 -14.73 -9.26 28.26
C ASP A 7 -16.11 -9.39 27.57
N TYR A 8 -16.26 -10.25 26.56
CA TYR A 8 -17.55 -10.52 25.91
C TYR A 8 -18.23 -11.73 26.56
N ASP A 9 -17.47 -12.77 26.89
CA ASP A 9 -18.00 -13.96 27.56
C ASP A 9 -18.45 -13.65 29.01
N ASP A 10 -17.83 -12.67 29.69
CA ASP A 10 -18.26 -12.22 31.03
C ASP A 10 -19.37 -11.15 31.01
N ARG A 11 -19.59 -10.45 29.89
CA ARG A 11 -20.49 -9.28 29.83
C ARG A 11 -21.70 -9.46 28.91
N ILE A 12 -21.68 -10.43 27.99
CA ILE A 12 -22.72 -10.62 26.99
C ILE A 12 -23.25 -12.05 27.05
N ILE A 13 -24.57 -12.17 27.23
CA ILE A 13 -25.27 -13.45 27.22
C ILE A 13 -26.22 -13.44 26.03
N PHE A 14 -26.06 -14.42 25.15
CA PHE A 14 -27.02 -14.66 24.07
C PHE A 14 -28.17 -15.52 24.58
N LEU A 15 -29.39 -15.03 24.39
CA LEU A 15 -30.61 -15.69 24.82
C LEU A 15 -31.67 -15.61 23.72
N PRO A 16 -32.54 -16.63 23.60
CA PRO A 16 -33.66 -16.58 22.66
C PRO A 16 -34.57 -15.39 22.97
N ALA A 17 -35.11 -14.77 21.92
CA ALA A 17 -35.97 -13.59 22.04
C ALA A 17 -37.14 -13.82 23.00
N GLU A 18 -37.77 -15.00 22.95
CA GLU A 18 -38.91 -15.32 23.82
C GLU A 18 -38.51 -15.35 25.30
N THR A 19 -37.28 -15.77 25.60
CA THR A 19 -36.75 -15.81 26.97
C THR A 19 -36.40 -14.39 27.46
N GLY A 20 -35.91 -13.53 26.55
CA GLY A 20 -35.61 -12.13 26.85
C GLY A 20 -36.85 -11.33 27.25
N GLU A 21 -37.96 -11.49 26.54
CA GLU A 21 -39.23 -10.82 26.84
C GLU A 21 -39.78 -11.22 28.22
N LEU A 22 -39.60 -12.49 28.62
CA LEU A 22 -40.01 -12.98 29.93
C LEU A 22 -39.14 -12.44 31.07
N LEU A 23 -37.83 -12.28 30.84
CA LEU A 23 -36.85 -11.85 31.83
C LEU A 23 -36.84 -10.32 32.00
N PHE A 24 -36.98 -9.57 30.92
CA PHE A 24 -36.86 -8.11 30.85
C PHE A 24 -38.21 -7.40 30.72
N ARG A 25 -39.23 -7.86 31.46
CA ARG A 25 -40.61 -7.32 31.47
C ARG A 25 -40.75 -5.81 31.73
N ARG A 26 -39.69 -5.13 32.16
CA ARG A 26 -39.68 -3.67 32.37
C ARG A 26 -39.47 -2.88 31.08
N LEU A 27 -38.95 -3.52 30.04
CA LEU A 27 -38.73 -2.91 28.73
C LEU A 27 -39.94 -3.21 27.86
N ASP A 28 -40.71 -2.17 27.55
CA ASP A 28 -41.91 -2.26 26.71
C ASP A 28 -41.53 -2.32 25.19
N ARG A 29 -40.25 -2.09 24.87
CA ARG A 29 -39.68 -2.02 23.51
C ARG A 29 -38.23 -2.48 23.49
N TRP A 30 -37.77 -2.91 22.32
CA TRP A 30 -36.39 -3.29 22.03
C TRP A 30 -35.46 -2.06 22.09
N ASP A 31 -34.29 -2.18 22.72
CA ASP A 31 -33.33 -1.09 22.84
C ASP A 31 -32.60 -0.80 21.50
N GLY A 32 -32.41 -1.82 20.67
CA GLY A 32 -31.72 -1.71 19.38
C GLY A 32 -31.89 -2.95 18.51
N ILE A 33 -31.58 -2.81 17.23
CA ILE A 33 -31.59 -3.89 16.24
C ILE A 33 -30.26 -3.83 15.48
N ASP A 34 -29.50 -4.91 15.55
CA ASP A 34 -28.30 -5.06 14.75
C ASP A 34 -28.64 -5.60 13.36
N LEU A 35 -28.28 -4.84 12.32
CA LEU A 35 -28.50 -5.23 10.93
C LEU A 35 -27.17 -5.68 10.33
N ARG A 36 -27.12 -6.93 9.87
CA ARG A 36 -25.96 -7.45 9.13
C ARG A 36 -26.19 -7.26 7.64
N ILE A 37 -25.33 -6.48 7.01
CA ILE A 37 -25.36 -6.20 5.57
C ILE A 37 -24.63 -7.31 4.81
N TYR A 38 -25.08 -7.62 3.59
CA TYR A 38 -24.41 -8.59 2.71
C TYR A 38 -23.09 -8.02 2.16
N PRO A 39 -22.05 -8.87 1.92
CA PRO A 39 -20.71 -8.41 1.57
C PRO A 39 -20.63 -7.53 0.31
N GLU A 40 -21.57 -7.67 -0.63
CA GLU A 40 -21.56 -6.94 -1.91
C GLU A 40 -22.33 -5.62 -1.86
N THR A 41 -22.85 -5.23 -0.70
CA THR A 41 -23.64 -3.99 -0.57
C THR A 41 -22.74 -2.84 -0.16
N ASN A 42 -22.85 -1.70 -0.84
CA ASN A 42 -22.15 -0.49 -0.44
C ASN A 42 -22.73 0.04 0.89
N LEU A 43 -21.85 0.30 1.86
CA LEU A 43 -22.23 0.74 3.19
C LEU A 43 -22.95 2.10 3.16
N GLU A 44 -22.48 3.04 2.34
CA GLU A 44 -23.04 4.39 2.24
C GLU A 44 -24.47 4.37 1.64
N ASP A 45 -24.68 3.53 0.62
CA ASP A 45 -25.99 3.37 -0.02
C ASP A 45 -26.98 2.64 0.91
N ALA A 46 -26.50 1.69 1.70
CA ALA A 46 -27.30 1.00 2.71
C ALA A 46 -27.67 1.96 3.85
N GLU A 47 -26.73 2.76 4.33
CA GLU A 47 -26.92 3.73 5.41
C GLU A 47 -28.00 4.76 5.03
N THR A 48 -27.89 5.34 3.84
CA THR A 48 -28.87 6.31 3.32
C THR A 48 -30.26 5.69 3.13
N SER A 49 -30.33 4.46 2.60
CA SER A 49 -31.60 3.74 2.42
C SER A 49 -32.27 3.41 3.75
N ILE A 50 -31.50 3.00 4.76
CA ILE A 50 -32.00 2.66 6.09
C ILE A 50 -32.41 3.95 6.82
N ALA A 51 -31.60 5.00 6.77
CA ALA A 51 -31.90 6.29 7.37
C ALA A 51 -33.21 6.92 6.84
N ALA A 52 -33.55 6.68 5.58
CA ALA A 52 -34.80 7.17 4.99
C ALA A 52 -36.07 6.51 5.56
N VAL A 53 -35.96 5.28 6.09
CA VAL A 53 -37.07 4.50 6.64
C VAL A 53 -37.14 4.63 8.18
N LEU A 54 -36.09 5.15 8.82
CA LEU A 54 -36.01 5.22 10.28
C LEU A 54 -37.01 6.25 10.87
N PRO A 55 -37.70 5.90 11.97
CA PRO A 55 -38.53 6.85 12.71
C PRO A 55 -37.69 7.97 13.34
N LYS A 56 -38.28 9.16 13.48
CA LYS A 56 -37.65 10.28 14.20
C LYS A 56 -37.34 9.88 15.65
N GLY A 57 -36.07 9.94 16.02
CA GLY A 57 -35.58 9.61 17.37
C GLY A 57 -34.73 8.34 17.48
N VAL A 58 -34.64 7.55 16.40
CA VAL A 58 -33.70 6.41 16.34
C VAL A 58 -32.37 6.88 15.77
N ILE A 59 -31.26 6.53 16.43
CA ILE A 59 -29.91 6.86 15.99
C ILE A 59 -29.36 5.65 15.24
N LEU A 60 -28.99 5.86 13.98
CA LEU A 60 -28.24 4.88 13.21
C LEU A 60 -26.77 4.98 13.60
N GLN A 61 -26.15 3.87 13.99
CA GLN A 61 -24.71 3.79 14.26
C GLN A 61 -24.12 2.66 13.45
N THR A 62 -23.08 2.94 12.69
CA THR A 62 -22.34 1.90 11.97
C THR A 62 -21.33 1.23 12.90
N TRP A 63 -20.84 0.04 12.53
CA TRP A 63 -19.76 -0.61 13.27
C TRP A 63 -18.51 0.27 13.37
N GLU A 64 -18.24 1.06 12.33
CA GLU A 64 -17.13 2.02 12.29
C GLU A 64 -17.34 3.16 13.30
N ASP A 65 -18.57 3.64 13.50
CA ASP A 65 -18.88 4.67 14.50
C ASP A 65 -18.67 4.15 15.93
N ILE A 66 -19.19 2.94 16.19
CA ILE A 66 -19.07 2.27 17.49
C ILE A 66 -17.58 2.03 17.83
N HIS A 67 -16.77 1.65 16.84
CA HIS A 67 -15.35 1.36 17.00
C HIS A 67 -14.45 2.46 16.44
N SER A 68 -14.89 3.72 16.48
CA SER A 68 -14.20 4.83 15.82
C SER A 68 -12.76 5.05 16.28
N ILE A 69 -12.42 4.72 17.53
CA ILE A 69 -11.04 4.78 18.03
C ILE A 69 -10.14 3.78 17.31
N LEU A 70 -10.58 2.52 17.17
CA LEU A 70 -9.84 1.47 16.48
C LEU A 70 -9.66 1.82 15.01
N VAL A 71 -10.75 2.25 14.35
CA VAL A 71 -10.68 2.58 12.91
C VAL A 71 -9.81 3.82 12.67
N LYS A 72 -9.88 4.85 13.52
CA LYS A 72 -8.97 6.00 13.44
C LYS A 72 -7.52 5.61 13.67
N ALA A 73 -7.24 4.72 14.62
CA ALA A 73 -5.88 4.21 14.86
C ALA A 73 -5.34 3.46 13.62
N MET A 74 -6.12 2.55 13.03
CA MET A 74 -5.73 1.86 11.79
C MET A 74 -5.51 2.82 10.62
N ARG A 75 -6.36 3.85 10.47
CA ARG A 75 -6.18 4.89 9.44
C ARG A 75 -4.87 5.67 9.64
N LEU A 76 -4.55 6.06 10.87
CA LEU A 76 -3.30 6.76 11.20
C LEU A 76 -2.08 5.88 10.94
N GLU A 77 -2.13 4.61 11.32
CA GLU A 77 -1.05 3.65 11.05
C GLU A 77 -0.81 3.50 9.54
N ARG A 78 -1.88 3.33 8.76
CA ARG A 78 -1.81 3.24 7.30
C ARG A 78 -1.18 4.49 6.68
N LEU A 79 -1.54 5.69 7.15
CA LEU A 79 -0.95 6.95 6.69
C LEU A 79 0.55 7.05 7.06
N GLY A 80 0.92 6.60 8.26
CA GLY A 80 2.31 6.52 8.69
C GLY A 80 3.15 5.61 7.79
N ALA A 81 2.63 4.40 7.50
CA ALA A 81 3.29 3.44 6.62
C ALA A 81 3.47 4.00 5.19
N ILE A 82 2.44 4.65 4.62
CA ILE A 82 2.53 5.30 3.31
C ILE A 82 3.58 6.41 3.30
N SER A 83 3.67 7.20 4.37
CA SER A 83 4.64 8.30 4.50
C SER A 83 6.09 7.79 4.51
N VAL A 84 6.36 6.75 5.30
CA VAL A 84 7.70 6.12 5.34
C VAL A 84 8.05 5.47 4.01
N LEU A 85 7.10 4.74 3.40
CA LEU A 85 7.30 4.11 2.10
C LEU A 85 7.63 5.14 1.01
N SER A 86 6.91 6.28 1.00
CA SER A 86 7.17 7.39 0.08
C SER A 86 8.60 7.92 0.22
N LEU A 87 9.09 8.10 1.45
CA LEU A 87 10.46 8.56 1.69
C LEU A 87 11.50 7.55 1.19
N ILE A 88 11.28 6.25 1.39
CA ILE A 88 12.16 5.18 0.89
C ILE A 88 12.22 5.23 -0.65
N ILE A 89 11.07 5.36 -1.31
CA ILE A 89 10.99 5.47 -2.78
C ILE A 89 11.74 6.71 -3.27
N LEU A 90 11.60 7.84 -2.58
CA LEU A 90 12.30 9.08 -2.92
C LEU A 90 13.82 8.89 -2.84
N VAL A 91 14.33 8.32 -1.74
CA VAL A 91 15.76 8.03 -1.56
C VAL A 91 16.26 7.06 -2.64
N ALA A 92 15.49 6.02 -2.95
CA ALA A 92 15.82 5.07 -4.01
C ALA A 92 15.91 5.73 -5.39
N ALA A 93 14.99 6.63 -5.73
CA ALA A 93 15.01 7.39 -6.98
C ALA A 93 16.24 8.30 -7.09
N PHE A 94 16.63 8.98 -6.00
CA PHE A 94 17.88 9.75 -5.98
C PHE A 94 19.10 8.85 -6.17
N ASN A 95 19.12 7.68 -5.52
CA ASN A 95 20.21 6.72 -5.65
C ASN A 95 20.35 6.20 -7.09
N LEU A 96 19.23 5.87 -7.74
CA LEU A 96 19.21 5.46 -9.15
C LEU A 96 19.78 6.57 -10.05
N THR A 97 19.34 7.80 -9.84
CA THR A 97 19.82 8.97 -10.59
C THR A 97 21.33 9.19 -10.41
N ALA A 98 21.83 9.09 -9.17
CA ALA A 98 23.25 9.22 -8.85
C ALA A 98 24.08 8.13 -9.54
N THR A 99 23.62 6.88 -9.48
CA THR A 99 24.29 5.75 -10.11
C THR A 99 24.35 5.90 -11.63
N LEU A 100 23.24 6.27 -12.29
CA LEU A 100 23.21 6.51 -13.73
C LEU A 100 24.12 7.67 -14.14
N SER A 101 24.15 8.75 -13.35
CA SER A 101 25.04 9.89 -13.56
C SER A 101 26.51 9.48 -13.44
N LEU A 102 26.86 8.68 -12.43
CA LEU A 102 28.22 8.17 -12.23
C LEU A 102 28.68 7.33 -13.43
N ILE A 103 27.83 6.44 -13.92
CA ILE A 103 28.14 5.58 -15.08
C ILE A 103 28.34 6.42 -16.34
N THR A 104 27.52 7.46 -16.52
CA THR A 104 27.69 8.39 -17.63
C THR A 104 29.07 9.03 -17.62
N VAL A 105 29.53 9.49 -16.45
CA VAL A 105 30.87 10.08 -16.30
C VAL A 105 31.97 9.05 -16.53
N GLN A 106 31.83 7.83 -15.99
CA GLN A 106 32.79 6.75 -16.22
C GLN A 106 32.92 6.36 -17.70
N LYS A 107 31.83 6.50 -18.46
CA LYS A 107 31.75 6.16 -19.89
C LYS A 107 31.82 7.38 -20.81
N ILE A 108 32.24 8.54 -20.31
CA ILE A 108 32.23 9.81 -21.07
C ILE A 108 33.11 9.75 -22.33
N LYS A 109 34.24 9.03 -22.28
CA LYS A 109 35.13 8.81 -23.43
C LYS A 109 34.49 7.97 -24.52
N GLU A 110 33.84 6.87 -24.14
CA GLU A 110 33.13 5.98 -25.07
C GLU A 110 31.97 6.72 -25.73
N ILE A 111 31.25 7.53 -24.95
CA ILE A 111 30.20 8.46 -25.43
C ILE A 111 30.77 9.49 -26.43
N GLY A 112 31.95 10.05 -26.14
CA GLY A 112 32.64 10.99 -27.02
C GLY A 112 33.03 10.38 -28.37
N ILE A 113 33.54 9.14 -28.36
CA ILE A 113 33.89 8.39 -29.58
C ILE A 113 32.62 8.13 -30.41
N LEU A 114 31.53 7.67 -29.78
CA LEU A 114 30.25 7.45 -30.45
C LEU A 114 29.69 8.73 -31.08
N ARG A 115 29.78 9.88 -30.38
CA ARG A 115 29.39 11.18 -30.94
C ARG A 115 30.29 11.61 -32.10
N ALA A 116 31.59 11.35 -32.04
CA ALA A 116 32.53 11.65 -33.13
C ALA A 116 32.25 10.81 -34.39
N MET A 117 31.75 9.58 -34.22
CA MET A 117 31.27 8.73 -35.32
C MET A 117 29.88 9.14 -35.86
N GLY A 118 29.27 10.22 -35.36
CA GLY A 118 28.00 10.75 -35.84
C GLY A 118 26.76 10.25 -35.09
N THR A 119 26.91 9.58 -33.94
CA THR A 119 25.75 9.13 -33.16
C THR A 119 24.96 10.32 -32.62
N PRO A 120 23.64 10.41 -32.88
CA PRO A 120 22.85 11.53 -32.42
C PRO A 120 22.56 11.44 -30.91
N ILE A 121 22.38 12.61 -30.28
CA ILE A 121 22.20 12.73 -28.81
C ILE A 121 20.97 11.96 -28.31
N HIS A 122 19.94 11.79 -29.15
CA HIS A 122 18.73 11.05 -28.78
C HIS A 122 19.01 9.55 -28.56
N THR A 123 19.92 8.95 -29.35
CA THR A 123 20.28 7.54 -29.19
C THR A 123 21.01 7.33 -27.87
N LEU A 124 21.92 8.23 -27.48
CA LEU A 124 22.58 8.16 -26.18
C LEU A 124 21.58 8.31 -25.02
N LYS A 125 20.64 9.24 -25.14
CA LYS A 125 19.56 9.42 -24.15
C LYS A 125 18.72 8.15 -24.01
N ASN A 126 18.36 7.51 -25.13
CA ASN A 126 17.59 6.26 -25.13
C ASN A 126 18.34 5.12 -24.46
N VAL A 127 19.64 4.96 -24.73
CA VAL A 127 20.46 3.91 -24.07
C VAL A 127 20.45 4.08 -22.55
N LEU A 128 20.56 5.31 -22.05
CA LEU A 128 20.52 5.59 -20.61
C LEU A 128 19.14 5.32 -20.00
N VAL A 129 18.07 5.68 -20.69
CA VAL A 129 16.69 5.38 -20.25
C VAL A 129 16.47 3.87 -20.20
N ILE A 130 16.93 3.13 -21.21
CA ILE A 130 16.84 1.66 -21.24
C ILE A 130 17.67 1.05 -20.10
N GLN A 131 18.87 1.54 -19.85
CA GLN A 131 19.70 1.10 -18.72
C GLN A 131 19.04 1.37 -17.36
N GLY A 132 18.41 2.53 -17.19
CA GLY A 132 17.64 2.87 -16.01
C GLY A 132 16.42 1.96 -15.83
N PHE A 133 15.70 1.70 -16.93
CA PHE A 133 14.56 0.78 -16.94
C PHE A 133 14.97 -0.65 -16.58
N TRP A 134 16.07 -1.17 -17.11
CA TRP A 134 16.56 -2.51 -16.75
C TRP A 134 16.95 -2.61 -15.28
N ARG A 135 17.67 -1.61 -14.74
CA ARG A 135 18.09 -1.60 -13.32
C ARG A 135 16.89 -1.45 -12.38
N GLY A 136 16.00 -0.51 -12.68
CA GLY A 136 14.78 -0.29 -11.91
C GLY A 136 13.80 -1.46 -12.03
N GLY A 137 13.65 -2.02 -13.24
CA GLY A 137 12.78 -3.15 -13.53
C GLY A 137 13.22 -4.43 -12.82
N TRP A 138 14.52 -4.73 -12.81
CA TRP A 138 15.05 -5.85 -12.01
C TRP A 138 14.79 -5.66 -10.52
N GLY A 139 14.98 -4.45 -9.99
CA GLY A 139 14.66 -4.14 -8.61
C GLY A 139 13.18 -4.32 -8.30
N ALA A 140 12.29 -3.77 -9.13
CA ALA A 140 10.84 -3.89 -8.98
C ALA A 140 10.39 -5.35 -9.05
N PHE A 141 10.90 -6.12 -10.01
CA PHE A 141 10.60 -7.55 -10.15
C PHE A 141 11.06 -8.34 -8.93
N SER A 142 12.30 -8.15 -8.48
CA SER A 142 12.83 -8.82 -7.29
C SER A 142 12.08 -8.45 -6.01
N GLY A 143 11.65 -7.18 -5.89
CA GLY A 143 10.90 -6.69 -4.74
C GLY A 143 9.50 -7.27 -4.69
N LEU A 144 8.81 -7.32 -5.83
CA LEU A 144 7.47 -7.92 -5.95
C LEU A 144 7.49 -9.42 -5.66
N LEU A 145 8.50 -10.13 -6.20
CA LEU A 145 8.69 -11.55 -5.93
C LEU A 145 8.99 -11.81 -4.45
N SER A 146 9.88 -11.03 -3.84
CA SER A 146 10.23 -11.15 -2.43
C SER A 146 9.05 -10.82 -1.52
N GLY A 147 8.28 -9.79 -1.84
CA GLY A 147 7.07 -9.41 -1.10
C GLY A 147 5.99 -10.49 -1.15
N CYS A 148 5.70 -11.04 -2.33
CA CYS A 148 4.77 -12.16 -2.47
C CYS A 148 5.25 -13.40 -1.72
N CYS A 149 6.55 -13.70 -1.78
CA CYS A 149 7.14 -14.82 -1.05
C CYS A 149 7.01 -14.63 0.47
N LEU A 150 7.28 -13.43 0.98
CA LEU A 150 7.11 -13.10 2.40
C LEU A 150 5.67 -13.29 2.86
N VAL A 151 4.68 -12.82 2.09
CA VAL A 151 3.27 -13.01 2.44
C VAL A 151 2.88 -14.49 2.41
N PHE A 152 3.35 -15.24 1.43
CA PHE A 152 3.10 -16.68 1.35
C PHE A 152 3.68 -17.43 2.56
N ILE A 153 4.91 -17.11 2.95
CA ILE A 153 5.56 -17.66 4.14
C ILE A 153 4.80 -17.27 5.40
N GLN A 154 4.40 -16.01 5.54
CA GLN A 154 3.63 -15.52 6.68
C GLN A 154 2.27 -16.23 6.80
N ASN A 155 1.58 -16.49 5.69
CA ASN A 155 0.29 -17.17 5.71
C ASN A 155 0.39 -18.65 6.13
N ILE A 156 1.52 -19.31 5.82
CA ILE A 156 1.77 -20.70 6.22
C ILE A 156 2.27 -20.80 7.66
N THR A 157 3.22 -19.93 8.04
CA THR A 157 3.97 -20.05 9.30
C THR A 157 3.46 -19.18 10.44
N GLY A 158 2.72 -18.11 10.13
CA GLY A 158 2.30 -17.13 11.13
C GLY A 158 3.44 -16.46 11.88
N PHE A 159 4.58 -16.26 11.21
CA PHE A 159 5.86 -15.85 11.81
C PHE A 159 5.80 -14.55 12.62
N ILE A 160 4.93 -13.62 12.22
CA ILE A 160 4.57 -12.43 13.00
C ILE A 160 3.26 -12.73 13.75
N PRO A 161 3.30 -13.27 14.99
CA PRO A 161 2.12 -13.42 15.81
C PRO A 161 1.66 -12.04 16.28
N LEU A 162 0.35 -11.80 16.25
CA LEU A 162 -0.21 -10.66 16.94
C LEU A 162 -0.22 -10.93 18.44
N PRO A 163 -0.01 -9.91 19.29
CA PRO A 163 -0.28 -10.01 20.72
C PRO A 163 -1.74 -10.43 20.90
N THR A 164 -1.94 -11.68 21.32
CA THR A 164 -3.26 -12.28 21.53
C THR A 164 -4.08 -11.57 22.60
N ASP A 165 -3.46 -10.70 23.40
CA ASP A 165 -4.10 -9.90 24.43
C ASP A 165 -4.94 -8.73 23.87
N ILE A 166 -4.72 -8.33 22.61
CA ILE A 166 -5.40 -7.18 21.98
C ILE A 166 -6.09 -7.57 20.66
N TYR A 167 -5.53 -8.52 19.91
CA TYR A 167 -6.05 -8.96 18.61
C TYR A 167 -6.39 -10.45 18.62
N PHE A 168 -7.69 -10.76 18.50
CA PHE A 168 -8.27 -12.11 18.61
C PHE A 168 -8.05 -13.01 17.38
N MET A 169 -7.01 -12.78 16.59
CA MET A 169 -6.58 -13.66 15.50
C MET A 169 -5.11 -14.06 15.69
N ARG A 170 -4.80 -15.36 15.59
CA ARG A 170 -3.40 -15.86 15.68
C ARG A 170 -2.47 -15.21 14.64
N THR A 171 -3.03 -14.78 13.51
CA THR A 171 -2.32 -14.14 12.39
C THR A 171 -3.29 -13.23 11.64
N LEU A 172 -2.84 -12.04 11.25
CA LEU A 172 -3.57 -11.21 10.27
C LEU A 172 -3.54 -11.93 8.92
N PRO A 173 -4.68 -12.35 8.34
CA PRO A 173 -4.71 -12.89 7.00
C PRO A 173 -4.35 -11.77 6.03
N MET A 174 -3.09 -11.76 5.58
CA MET A 174 -2.61 -10.81 4.56
C MET A 174 -3.20 -11.20 3.21
N GLN A 175 -4.36 -10.63 2.88
CA GLN A 175 -4.97 -10.80 1.58
C GLN A 175 -4.25 -9.88 0.58
N LEU A 176 -3.50 -10.49 -0.35
CA LEU A 176 -2.94 -9.79 -1.49
C LEU A 176 -4.04 -9.57 -2.53
N LEU A 177 -4.55 -8.35 -2.62
CA LEU A 177 -5.44 -7.98 -3.71
C LEU A 177 -4.61 -7.76 -4.99
N PRO A 178 -4.98 -8.39 -6.13
CA PRO A 178 -4.29 -8.15 -7.41
C PRO A 178 -4.27 -6.67 -7.81
N ALA A 179 -5.30 -5.92 -7.42
CA ALA A 179 -5.39 -4.48 -7.64
C ALA A 179 -4.25 -3.72 -6.97
N ASP A 180 -3.88 -4.07 -5.73
CA ASP A 180 -2.80 -3.41 -4.99
C ASP A 180 -1.44 -3.71 -5.62
N ILE A 181 -1.22 -4.95 -6.06
CA ILE A 181 0.01 -5.34 -6.77
C ILE A 181 0.17 -4.54 -8.06
N LEU A 182 -0.92 -4.41 -8.84
CA LEU A 182 -0.93 -3.67 -10.10
C LEU A 182 -0.70 -2.17 -9.88
N LEU A 183 -1.34 -1.59 -8.86
CA LEU A 183 -1.17 -0.19 -8.49
C LEU A 183 0.27 0.12 -8.06
N ILE A 184 0.86 -0.71 -7.19
CA ILE A 184 2.26 -0.55 -6.75
C ILE A 184 3.22 -0.67 -7.93
N THR A 185 2.98 -1.62 -8.83
CA THR A 185 3.81 -1.81 -10.04
C THR A 185 3.77 -0.60 -10.95
N ILE A 186 2.59 0.01 -11.15
CA ILE A 186 2.43 1.24 -11.94
C ILE A 186 3.18 2.41 -11.29
N ILE A 187 3.01 2.62 -9.98
CA ILE A 187 3.67 3.70 -9.25
C ILE A 187 5.20 3.54 -9.32
N ALA A 188 5.71 2.34 -9.03
CA ALA A 188 7.14 2.05 -9.08
C ALA A 188 7.71 2.30 -10.49
N SER A 189 7.01 1.82 -11.53
CA SER A 189 7.40 2.03 -12.92
C SER A 189 7.42 3.52 -13.29
N GLY A 190 6.42 4.30 -12.83
CA GLY A 190 6.37 5.74 -13.01
C GLY A 190 7.58 6.45 -12.39
N PHE A 191 7.93 6.12 -11.15
CA PHE A 191 9.10 6.68 -10.47
C PHE A 191 10.43 6.33 -11.17
N ILE A 192 10.58 5.09 -11.63
CA ILE A 192 11.76 4.65 -12.40
C ILE A 192 11.89 5.46 -13.69
N LEU A 193 10.79 5.69 -14.41
CA LEU A 193 10.78 6.51 -15.63
C LEU A 193 11.16 7.97 -15.35
N ILE A 194 10.58 8.57 -14.31
CA ILE A 194 10.87 9.96 -13.92
C ILE A 194 12.35 10.12 -13.55
N SER A 195 12.87 9.22 -12.72
CA SER A 195 14.29 9.23 -12.31
C SER A 195 15.23 9.03 -13.49
N SER A 196 14.94 8.06 -14.36
CA SER A 196 15.75 7.77 -15.55
C SER A 196 15.75 8.94 -16.54
N TRP A 197 14.60 9.61 -16.71
CA TRP A 197 14.49 10.79 -17.54
C TRP A 197 15.26 11.99 -16.97
N ALA A 198 15.19 12.20 -15.65
CA ALA A 198 15.97 13.23 -14.97
C ALA A 198 17.49 13.00 -15.14
N ALA A 199 17.95 11.75 -15.04
CA ALA A 199 19.35 11.39 -15.29
C ALA A 199 19.76 11.62 -16.76
N SER A 200 18.92 11.21 -17.71
CA SER A 200 19.17 11.35 -19.16
C SER A 200 19.34 12.80 -19.62
N ARG A 201 18.64 13.75 -18.98
CA ARG A 201 18.79 15.18 -19.26
C ARG A 201 20.21 15.70 -19.00
N LYS A 202 20.94 15.16 -18.01
CA LYS A 202 22.31 15.59 -17.69
C LYS A 202 23.31 15.29 -18.81
N VAL A 203 23.03 14.32 -19.66
CA VAL A 203 23.92 13.89 -20.76
C VAL A 203 23.92 14.87 -21.93
N ALA A 204 22.85 15.64 -22.09
CA ALA A 204 22.76 16.67 -23.12
C ALA A 204 23.74 17.83 -22.91
N ILE A 205 24.25 17.99 -21.69
CA ILE A 205 25.09 19.13 -21.28
C ILE A 205 26.57 18.85 -21.55
N ILE A 206 26.95 17.60 -21.83
CA ILE A 206 28.35 17.22 -22.06
C ILE A 206 28.74 17.58 -23.50
N GLU A 207 29.62 18.57 -23.65
CA GLU A 207 30.18 18.94 -24.95
C GLU A 207 31.23 17.90 -25.42
N PRO A 208 31.28 17.57 -26.73
CA PRO A 208 32.20 16.55 -27.25
C PRO A 208 33.67 16.86 -26.98
N ARG A 209 34.04 18.15 -26.96
CA ARG A 209 35.41 18.61 -26.72
C ARG A 209 35.89 18.27 -25.30
N ASP A 210 35.02 18.44 -24.31
CA ASP A 210 35.34 18.19 -22.90
C ASP A 210 35.38 16.68 -22.62
N ALA A 211 34.53 15.91 -23.30
CA ALA A 211 34.51 14.45 -23.19
C ALA A 211 35.82 13.80 -23.69
N LEU A 212 36.46 14.36 -24.73
CA LEU A 212 37.71 13.86 -25.30
C LEU A 212 38.95 14.30 -24.51
N GLN A 213 38.91 15.50 -23.92
CA GLN A 213 39.99 16.00 -23.06
C GLN A 213 39.94 15.46 -21.63
N TRP A 214 38.91 14.69 -21.27
CA TRP A 214 38.75 14.10 -19.93
C TRP A 214 39.80 13.01 -19.66
N THR A 215 41.03 13.39 -19.33
CA THR A 215 42.02 12.48 -18.75
C THR A 215 41.74 12.26 -17.26
N LYS A 216 41.96 11.02 -16.81
CA LYS A 216 41.65 10.52 -15.46
C LYS A 216 42.28 11.36 -14.37
#